data_AF-X8JH08-F1
#
_entry.id   AF-X8JH08-F1
#
_cell.length_a   1.000
_cell.length_b   1.000
_cell.length_c   1.000
_cell.angle_alpha   90.00
_cell.angle_beta   90.00
_cell.angle_gamma   90.00
#
_symmetry.space_group_name_H-M   'P 1'
#
loop_
_entity.id
_entity.type
_entity.pdbx_description
1 polymer ?
#
loop_
_entity_poly.entity_id
_entity_poly.type
_entity_poly.pdbx_seq_one_letter_code
_entity_poly.pdbx_strand_id
1 'polypeptide(L)'
;MPQQIPLTPTHFIPRTRATHERLHVRNTRDAQMVFEAVRLGNLPMVKQRLSVVDCDLLQPGQVYCWEQENGEAPGIERWTDGRRWGTSRARENFLFYIESQNTLEHNEGSSSLDKYVYVA
;
A
#
# COMPACT_ATOMS: atom_id res chain seq x y z
N MET A 1 -23.95 -4.98 -41.43
CA MET A 1 -22.58 -4.72 -40.96
C MET A 1 -22.56 -3.35 -40.27
N PRO A 2 -22.49 -3.24 -38.94
CA PRO A 2 -22.07 -1.99 -38.31
C PRO A 2 -20.60 -2.07 -37.88
N GLN A 3 -19.86 -1.00 -38.20
CA GLN A 3 -18.43 -0.80 -38.01
C GLN A 3 -18.10 -0.50 -36.53
N GLN A 4 -16.96 -0.99 -36.03
CA GLN A 4 -16.53 -0.85 -34.63
C GLN A 4 -15.56 0.34 -34.46
N ILE A 5 -15.82 1.19 -33.46
CA ILE A 5 -15.05 2.41 -33.09
C ILE A 5 -13.82 1.99 -32.25
N PRO A 6 -12.62 2.60 -32.41
CA PRO A 6 -11.45 2.21 -31.62
C PRO A 6 -11.52 2.79 -30.20
N LEU A 7 -11.34 1.93 -29.19
CA LEU A 7 -11.34 2.30 -27.76
C LEU A 7 -10.00 2.94 -27.39
N THR A 8 -10.03 4.13 -26.79
CA THR A 8 -8.85 4.74 -26.14
C THR A 8 -8.33 3.85 -25.00
N PRO A 9 -7.01 3.79 -24.74
CA PRO A 9 -6.49 3.03 -23.61
C PRO A 9 -6.99 3.67 -22.32
N THR A 10 -7.91 2.98 -21.64
CA THR A 10 -8.40 3.34 -20.31
C THR A 10 -7.20 3.44 -19.38
N HIS A 11 -6.84 4.65 -18.96
CA HIS A 11 -5.90 4.83 -17.85
C HIS A 11 -6.56 4.16 -16.65
N PHE A 12 -5.99 3.07 -16.15
CA PHE A 12 -6.53 2.38 -14.98
C PHE A 12 -6.32 3.28 -13.76
N ILE A 13 -7.40 3.94 -13.33
CA ILE A 13 -7.42 4.73 -12.10
C ILE A 13 -7.61 3.75 -10.95
N PRO A 14 -6.76 3.78 -9.90
CA PRO A 14 -6.96 2.96 -8.72
C PRO A 14 -8.35 3.21 -8.14
N ARG A 15 -9.07 2.13 -7.84
CA ARG A 15 -10.39 2.22 -7.19
C ARG A 15 -10.27 2.63 -5.73
N THR A 16 -9.15 2.29 -5.11
CA THR A 16 -8.84 2.66 -3.72
C THR A 16 -7.72 3.68 -3.71
N ARG A 17 -8.01 4.89 -3.20
CA ARG A 17 -7.04 5.97 -3.07
C ARG A 17 -6.20 5.79 -1.80
N ALA A 18 -4.90 6.04 -1.88
CA ALA A 18 -4.04 6.05 -0.71
C ALA A 18 -4.45 7.17 0.26
N THR A 19 -4.24 6.96 1.56
CA THR A 19 -4.37 8.01 2.58
C THR A 19 -3.41 9.16 2.30
N HIS A 20 -2.19 8.84 1.85
CA HIS A 20 -1.26 9.84 1.34
C HIS A 20 -0.37 9.22 0.25
N GLU A 21 -0.14 9.91 -0.86
CA GLU A 21 0.57 9.34 -2.02
C GLU A 21 2.10 9.33 -1.88
N ARG A 22 2.67 10.29 -1.14
CA ARG A 22 4.12 10.50 -1.02
C ARG A 22 4.56 10.93 0.37
N LEU A 23 4.38 10.07 1.37
CA LEU A 23 4.78 10.32 2.75
C LEU A 23 5.73 9.23 3.24
N HIS A 24 6.77 9.67 3.95
CA HIS A 24 7.69 8.77 4.65
C HIS A 24 7.45 8.90 6.17
N VAL A 25 6.88 7.86 6.77
CA VAL A 25 6.57 7.80 8.22
C VAL A 25 7.84 7.35 8.96
N ARG A 26 8.50 8.26 9.69
CA ARG A 26 9.82 7.97 10.28
C ARG A 26 9.75 7.49 11.72
N ASN A 27 8.73 7.94 12.44
CA ASN A 27 8.57 7.72 13.88
C ASN A 27 7.08 7.77 14.26
N THR A 28 6.78 7.46 15.52
CA THR A 28 5.41 7.43 16.03
C THR A 28 4.68 8.76 15.91
N ARG A 29 5.39 9.90 16.00
CA ARG A 29 4.77 11.22 15.84
C ARG A 29 4.26 11.44 14.42
N ASP A 30 5.03 11.03 13.42
CA ASP A 30 4.60 11.09 12.01
C ASP A 30 3.32 10.25 11.80
N ALA A 31 3.27 9.04 12.37
CA ALA A 31 2.08 8.18 12.30
C ALA A 31 0.86 8.80 13.01
N GLN A 32 1.05 9.38 14.20
CA GLN A 32 -0.02 10.06 14.94
C GLN A 32 -0.60 11.26 14.17
N MET A 33 0.23 12.02 13.44
CA MET A 33 -0.24 13.10 12.58
C MET A 33 -1.10 12.58 11.42
N VAL A 34 -0.75 11.43 10.84
CA VAL A 34 -1.58 10.78 9.81
C VAL A 34 -2.93 10.36 10.41
N PHE A 35 -2.93 9.70 11.57
CA PHE A 35 -4.17 9.30 12.24
C PHE A 35 -5.07 10.50 12.58
N GLU A 36 -4.49 11.56 13.12
CA GLU A 36 -5.24 12.78 13.43
C GLU A 36 -5.82 13.44 12.17
N ALA A 37 -5.04 13.53 11.10
CA ALA A 37 -5.50 14.07 9.83
C ALA A 37 -6.62 13.21 9.19
N VAL A 38 -6.57 11.89 9.34
CA VAL A 38 -7.66 10.99 8.92
C VAL A 38 -8.90 11.19 9.79
N ARG A 39 -8.75 11.27 11.12
CA ARG A 39 -9.84 11.49 12.08
C ARG A 39 -10.57 12.80 11.83
N LEU A 40 -9.84 13.86 11.45
CA LEU A 40 -10.39 15.17 11.10
C LEU A 40 -10.95 15.23 9.66
N GLY A 41 -10.75 14.18 8.85
CA GLY A 41 -11.23 14.12 7.46
C GLY A 41 -10.35 14.87 6.46
N ASN A 42 -9.16 15.32 6.85
CA ASN A 42 -8.19 15.98 5.95
C ASN A 42 -7.51 14.97 5.00
N LEU A 43 -7.30 13.73 5.45
CA LEU A 43 -6.80 12.62 4.63
C LEU A 43 -7.86 11.52 4.52
N PRO A 44 -7.97 10.83 3.37
CA PRO A 44 -8.98 9.78 3.21
C PRO A 44 -8.61 8.53 4.03
N MET A 45 -9.62 7.95 4.68
CA MET A 45 -9.52 6.61 5.28
C MET A 45 -9.85 5.55 4.23
N VAL A 46 -9.05 4.49 4.20
CA VAL A 46 -9.28 3.31 3.38
C VAL A 46 -10.31 2.44 4.09
N LYS A 47 -11.41 2.13 3.41
CA LYS A 47 -12.54 1.36 3.98
C LYS A 47 -12.69 -0.03 3.41
N GLN A 48 -12.04 -0.31 2.27
CA GLN A 48 -12.23 -1.53 1.50
C GLN A 48 -10.88 -2.09 1.07
N ARG A 49 -10.82 -3.40 0.90
CA ARG A 49 -9.63 -4.09 0.39
C ARG A 49 -9.25 -3.59 -0.99
N LEU A 50 -7.94 -3.54 -1.22
CA LEU A 50 -7.40 -3.29 -2.54
C LEU A 50 -7.86 -4.38 -3.51
N SER A 51 -8.21 -3.97 -4.72
CA SER A 51 -8.40 -4.92 -5.80
C SER A 51 -7.07 -5.38 -6.38
N VAL A 52 -7.06 -6.48 -7.13
CA VAL A 52 -5.83 -6.99 -7.77
C VAL A 52 -5.13 -5.89 -8.58
N VAL A 53 -5.90 -5.09 -9.32
CA VAL A 53 -5.36 -3.95 -10.09
C VAL A 53 -4.78 -2.87 -9.18
N ASP A 54 -5.40 -2.58 -8.04
CA ASP A 54 -4.88 -1.56 -7.11
C ASP A 54 -3.60 -2.05 -6.42
N CYS A 55 -3.50 -3.35 -6.13
CA CYS A 55 -2.29 -3.96 -5.61
C CYS A 55 -1.11 -3.81 -6.58
N ASP A 56 -1.35 -4.02 -7.89
CA ASP A 56 -0.33 -3.85 -8.93
C ASP A 56 0.13 -2.39 -9.07
N LEU A 57 -0.72 -1.44 -8.66
CA LEU A 57 -0.44 -0.01 -8.72
C LEU A 57 0.24 0.55 -7.46
N LEU A 58 0.55 -0.27 -6.46
CA LEU A 58 1.21 0.17 -5.24
C LEU A 58 2.61 0.74 -5.50
N GLN A 59 2.90 1.92 -4.95
CA GLN A 59 4.14 2.68 -5.15
C GLN A 59 4.82 3.06 -3.82
N PRO A 60 6.14 3.33 -3.82
CA PRO A 60 6.83 3.70 -2.59
C PRO A 60 6.36 5.07 -2.12
N GLY A 61 6.22 5.20 -0.80
CA GLY A 61 5.72 6.43 -0.17
C GLY A 61 4.21 6.55 -0.11
N GLN A 62 3.45 5.60 -0.66
CA GLN A 62 2.02 5.52 -0.40
C GLN A 62 1.76 5.03 1.02
N VAL A 63 0.84 5.69 1.71
CA VAL A 63 0.40 5.38 3.07
C VAL A 63 -1.08 5.04 3.04
N TYR A 64 -1.47 3.97 3.71
CA TYR A 64 -2.85 3.49 3.81
C TYR A 64 -3.23 3.40 5.28
N CYS A 65 -4.26 4.14 5.68
CA CYS A 65 -4.84 4.10 7.02
C CYS A 65 -6.25 3.52 6.93
N TRP A 66 -6.53 2.50 7.72
CA TRP A 66 -7.84 1.84 7.77
C TRP A 66 -8.24 1.55 9.21
N GLU A 67 -9.53 1.32 9.41
CA GLU A 67 -10.07 0.78 10.65
C GLU A 67 -10.15 -0.75 10.54
N GLN A 68 -9.65 -1.45 11.55
CA GLN A 68 -9.67 -2.91 11.55
C GLN A 68 -11.11 -3.42 11.56
N GLU A 69 -11.44 -4.28 10.60
CA GLU A 69 -12.74 -4.93 10.54
C GLU A 69 -12.98 -5.78 11.80
N ASN A 70 -14.15 -5.58 12.44
CA ASN A 70 -14.57 -6.24 13.68
C ASN A 70 -15.65 -7.32 13.45
N GLY A 71 -15.98 -7.63 12.20
CA GLY A 71 -16.99 -8.64 11.81
C GLY A 71 -18.40 -8.10 11.61
N GLU A 72 -18.65 -6.80 11.78
CA GLU A 72 -19.98 -6.18 11.59
C GLU A 72 -20.24 -5.77 10.13
N ALA A 73 -19.19 -5.41 9.39
CA ALA A 73 -19.27 -5.01 7.99
C ALA A 73 -17.98 -5.35 7.22
N PRO A 74 -18.04 -5.65 5.91
CA PRO A 74 -16.87 -5.96 5.10
C PRO A 74 -15.80 -4.87 5.15
N GLY A 75 -14.56 -5.25 5.47
CA GLY A 75 -13.45 -4.30 5.64
C GLY A 75 -12.07 -4.95 5.51
N ILE A 76 -11.09 -4.37 6.21
CA ILE A 76 -9.71 -4.85 6.22
C ILE A 76 -9.37 -5.30 7.64
N GLU A 77 -9.42 -6.61 7.90
CA GLU A 77 -8.91 -7.20 9.15
C GLU A 77 -7.38 -7.20 9.19
N ARG A 78 -6.76 -7.50 8.04
CA ARG A 78 -5.31 -7.55 7.82
C ARG A 78 -4.99 -7.03 6.43
N TRP A 79 -3.88 -6.32 6.31
CA TRP A 79 -3.37 -5.87 5.02
C TRP A 79 -2.98 -7.05 4.13
N THR A 80 -3.31 -6.95 2.83
CA THR A 80 -2.94 -7.93 1.83
C THR A 80 -2.79 -7.21 0.49
N ASP A 81 -1.60 -7.23 -0.07
CA ASP A 81 -1.22 -6.52 -1.30
C ASP A 81 -0.69 -7.43 -2.40
N GLY A 82 -0.73 -8.75 -2.21
CA GLY A 82 -0.24 -9.72 -3.18
C GLY A 82 1.30 -9.78 -3.28
N ARG A 83 2.04 -9.02 -2.47
CA ARG A 83 3.52 -9.04 -2.46
C ARG A 83 4.05 -10.14 -1.55
N ARG A 84 5.27 -10.61 -1.85
CA ARG A 84 5.98 -11.59 -1.02
C ARG A 84 6.84 -10.88 0.00
N TRP A 85 6.38 -10.87 1.24
CA TRP A 85 7.08 -10.25 2.35
C TRP A 85 7.96 -11.26 3.11
N GLY A 86 9.18 -10.85 3.44
CA GLY A 86 10.04 -11.59 4.37
C GLY A 86 9.55 -11.51 5.82
N THR A 87 10.29 -12.14 6.74
CA THR A 87 9.97 -12.11 8.18
C THR A 87 9.94 -10.67 8.70
N SER A 88 8.99 -10.39 9.61
CA SER A 88 8.89 -9.10 10.25
C SER A 88 10.15 -8.74 11.05
N ARG A 89 10.42 -7.44 11.13
CA ARG A 89 11.45 -6.84 11.96
C ARG A 89 10.80 -5.77 12.81
N ALA A 90 10.74 -5.98 14.12
CA ALA A 90 10.24 -4.97 15.04
C ALA A 90 11.30 -3.88 15.24
N ARG A 91 10.88 -2.61 15.16
CA ARG A 91 11.69 -1.48 15.59
C ARG A 91 10.75 -0.43 16.18
N GLU A 92 10.97 -0.11 17.45
CA GLU A 92 10.10 0.76 18.23
C GLU A 92 8.63 0.29 18.14
N ASN A 93 7.73 1.16 17.71
CA ASN A 93 6.28 0.90 17.60
C ASN A 93 5.87 0.39 16.21
N PHE A 94 6.81 -0.10 15.40
CA PHE A 94 6.55 -0.46 14.01
C PHE A 94 7.06 -1.86 13.67
N LEU A 95 6.34 -2.51 12.77
CA LEU A 95 6.77 -3.74 12.10
C LEU A 95 7.22 -3.42 10.68
N PHE A 96 8.47 -3.78 10.37
CA PHE A 96 9.06 -3.59 9.05
C PHE A 96 9.08 -4.92 8.31
N TYR A 97 8.81 -4.84 7.01
CA TYR A 97 8.86 -5.97 6.08
C TYR A 97 9.76 -5.59 4.91
N ILE A 98 10.50 -6.57 4.38
CA ILE A 98 11.30 -6.41 3.16
C ILE A 98 10.68 -7.32 2.11
N GLU A 99 10.38 -6.77 0.95
CA GLU A 99 9.87 -7.54 -0.18
C GLU A 99 10.96 -8.49 -0.71
N SER A 100 10.62 -9.77 -0.85
CA SER A 100 11.50 -10.77 -1.45
C SER A 100 11.34 -10.74 -2.95
N GLN A 101 12.41 -10.42 -3.68
CA GLN A 101 12.45 -10.69 -5.11
C GLN A 101 12.48 -12.21 -5.31
N ASN A 102 11.78 -12.71 -6.33
CA ASN A 102 11.86 -14.11 -6.71
C ASN A 102 13.30 -14.35 -7.18
N THR A 103 14.15 -14.99 -6.35
CA THR A 103 15.51 -15.39 -6.74
C THR A 103 15.43 -16.50 -7.79
N LEU A 104 15.19 -16.12 -9.03
CA LEU A 104 15.80 -16.77 -10.18
C LEU A 104 16.81 -15.76 -10.69
N GLU A 105 18.09 -16.13 -10.61
CA GLU A 105 19.28 -15.37 -11.02
C GLU A 105 19.93 -14.51 -9.94
N HIS A 106 20.89 -15.14 -9.28
CA HIS A 106 21.95 -14.51 -8.49
C HIS A 106 22.84 -13.70 -9.46
N ASN A 107 22.85 -12.38 -9.36
CA ASN A 107 24.01 -11.62 -9.80
C ASN A 107 24.29 -10.49 -8.81
N GLU A 108 25.49 -10.54 -8.24
CA GLU A 108 25.99 -9.63 -7.23
C GLU A 108 26.19 -8.23 -7.82
N GLY A 109 25.81 -7.19 -7.06
CA GLY A 109 26.25 -5.82 -7.35
C GLY A 109 25.19 -4.79 -7.73
N SER A 110 23.91 -4.96 -7.39
CA SER A 110 22.95 -3.85 -7.44
C SER A 110 22.78 -3.24 -6.05
N SER A 111 23.49 -2.13 -5.82
CA SER A 111 23.13 -1.15 -4.78
C SER A 111 21.67 -0.77 -4.97
N SER A 112 20.76 -1.01 -4.02
CA SER A 112 19.53 -0.23 -4.04
C SER A 112 18.77 -0.26 -2.72
N LEU A 113 18.63 0.94 -2.18
CA LEU A 113 17.84 1.33 -1.02
C LEU A 113 16.32 1.26 -1.26
N ASP A 114 15.85 0.60 -2.31
CA ASP A 114 14.41 0.48 -2.63
C ASP A 114 13.75 -0.70 -1.92
N LYS A 115 14.05 -0.84 -0.63
CA LYS A 115 13.37 -1.82 0.23
C LYS A 115 12.17 -1.12 0.85
N TYR A 116 11.05 -1.26 0.18
CA TYR A 116 9.75 -0.77 0.63
C TYR A 116 9.49 -1.24 2.05
N VAL A 117 9.38 -0.28 2.96
CA VAL A 117 9.01 -0.54 4.34
C VAL A 117 7.49 -0.43 4.43
N TYR A 118 6.83 -1.54 4.70
CA TYR A 118 5.47 -1.51 5.20
C TYR A 118 5.47 -1.17 6.68
N VAL A 119 4.55 -0.32 7.11
CA VAL A 119 4.33 0.07 8.51
C VAL A 119 2.89 -0.29 8.85
N ALA A 120 2.70 -1.32 9.69
CA ALA A 120 1.43 -1.62 10.34
C ALA A 120 1.33 -0.88 11.67
#